data_AF-A0A4V3DUQ3-F1
#
_entry.id   AF-A0A4V3DUQ3-F1
#
_cell.length_a   1.000
_cell.length_b   1.000
_cell.length_c   1.000
_cell.angle_alpha   90.00
_cell.angle_beta   90.00
_cell.angle_gamma   90.00
#
_symmetry.space_group_name_H-M   'P 1'
#
loop_
_entity.id
_entity.type
_entity.pdbx_description
1 polymer ?
#
loop_
_entity_poly.entity_id
_entity_poly.type
_entity_poly.pdbx_seq_one_letter_code
_entity_poly.pdbx_strand_id
1 'polypeptide(L)'
;MKADPEGVTRTITWGSPLEEGGRFDWIGIADQLQELVAPDRLLQELGVLARQLYGLRDRLSARGVPERILNMPAMGFSYLDNKLESWNLP
;
A
#
# COMPACT_ATOMS: atom_id res chain seq x y z
N MET A 1 -20.65 10.64 4.86
CA MET A 1 -19.54 11.62 4.80
C MET A 1 -18.32 10.87 4.29
N LYS A 2 -17.75 11.25 3.13
CA LYS A 2 -16.47 10.72 2.64
C LYS A 2 -15.37 11.66 3.12
N ALA A 3 -14.23 11.13 3.58
CA ALA A 3 -13.05 11.95 3.88
C ALA A 3 -12.48 12.59 2.60
N ASP A 4 -12.56 11.86 1.49
CA ASP A 4 -12.19 12.29 0.15
C ASP A 4 -13.30 11.86 -0.83
N PRO A 5 -14.05 12.81 -1.44
CA PRO A 5 -15.07 12.50 -2.43
C PRO A 5 -14.54 11.89 -3.73
N GLU A 6 -13.33 12.28 -4.12
CA GLU A 6 -12.70 11.91 -5.39
C GLU A 6 -12.02 10.54 -5.27
N GLY A 7 -11.21 10.37 -4.23
CA GLY A 7 -10.44 9.15 -4.00
C GLY A 7 -9.41 8.87 -5.10
N VAL A 8 -8.53 7.90 -4.85
CA VAL A 8 -7.55 7.45 -5.87
C VAL A 8 -8.13 6.27 -6.63
N THR A 9 -8.49 6.48 -7.90
CA THR A 9 -8.94 5.40 -8.78
C THR A 9 -7.74 4.65 -9.34
N ARG A 10 -7.68 3.34 -9.10
CA ARG A 10 -6.66 2.47 -9.73
C ARG A 10 -7.02 2.26 -11.20
N THR A 11 -6.07 2.53 -12.09
CA THR A 11 -6.20 2.31 -13.54
C THR A 11 -5.61 0.97 -14.00
N ILE A 12 -4.89 0.28 -13.12
CA ILE A 12 -4.19 -0.98 -13.41
C ILE A 12 -4.60 -2.04 -12.39
N THR A 13 -4.97 -3.22 -12.90
CA THR A 13 -5.13 -4.47 -12.16
C THR A 13 -4.11 -5.49 -12.67
N TRP A 14 -3.57 -6.34 -11.81
CA TRP A 14 -2.55 -7.32 -12.21
C TRP A 14 -3.13 -8.66 -12.69
N GLY A 15 -4.40 -8.93 -12.41
CA GLY A 15 -5.07 -10.19 -12.74
C GLY A 15 -4.57 -11.37 -11.89
N SER A 16 -5.23 -12.54 -12.02
CA SER A 16 -4.79 -13.77 -11.36
C SER A 16 -3.56 -14.35 -12.08
N PRO A 17 -2.52 -14.86 -11.35
CA PRO A 17 -2.46 -15.03 -9.89
C PRO A 17 -1.86 -13.84 -9.13
N LEU A 18 -1.53 -12.74 -9.82
CA LEU A 18 -0.78 -11.62 -9.27
C LEU A 18 -1.56 -10.71 -8.31
N GLU A 19 -2.87 -10.63 -8.49
CA GLU A 19 -3.77 -9.84 -7.65
C GLU A 19 -5.08 -10.58 -7.40
N GLU A 20 -5.33 -10.95 -6.14
CA GLU A 20 -6.53 -11.69 -5.74
C GLU A 20 -7.05 -11.22 -4.38
N GLY A 21 -8.31 -10.80 -4.33
CA GLY A 21 -8.95 -10.38 -3.08
C GLY A 21 -8.20 -9.26 -2.33
N GLY A 22 -7.48 -8.40 -3.07
CA GLY A 22 -6.67 -7.32 -2.49
C GLY A 22 -5.30 -7.74 -1.95
N ARG A 23 -4.91 -9.02 -2.15
CA ARG A 23 -3.53 -9.50 -1.96
C ARG A 23 -2.78 -9.39 -3.28
N PHE A 24 -1.47 -9.13 -3.19
CA PHE A 24 -0.58 -8.92 -4.33
C PHE A 24 0.61 -9.86 -4.22
N ASP A 25 0.91 -10.58 -5.30
CA ASP A 25 2.19 -11.26 -5.46
C ASP A 25 3.21 -10.26 -6.02
N TRP A 26 3.83 -9.49 -5.13
CA TRP A 26 4.80 -8.45 -5.52
C TRP A 26 6.01 -9.02 -6.25
N ILE A 27 6.42 -10.24 -5.93
CA ILE A 27 7.54 -10.92 -6.59
C ILE A 27 7.14 -11.26 -8.03
N GLY A 28 5.99 -11.91 -8.22
CA GLY A 28 5.47 -12.20 -9.56
C GLY A 28 5.20 -10.95 -10.40
N ILE A 29 4.74 -9.86 -9.78
CA ILE A 29 4.57 -8.56 -10.44
C ILE A 29 5.93 -8.00 -10.89
N ALA A 30 6.95 -8.05 -10.03
CA ALA A 30 8.29 -7.57 -10.36
C ALA A 30 8.90 -8.37 -11.54
N ASP A 31 8.73 -9.68 -11.55
CA ASP A 31 9.19 -10.55 -12.63
C ASP A 31 8.48 -10.26 -13.97
N GLN A 32 7.19 -9.94 -13.97
CA GLN A 32 6.48 -9.53 -15.19
C GLN A 32 6.97 -8.19 -15.76
N LEU A 33 7.58 -7.35 -14.93
CA LEU A 33 8.07 -6.02 -15.30
C LEU A 33 9.59 -6.00 -15.59
N GLN A 34 10.25 -7.16 -15.64
CA GLN A 34 11.71 -7.27 -15.76
C GLN A 34 12.29 -6.56 -16.99
N GLU A 35 11.53 -6.48 -18.08
CA GLU A 35 11.91 -5.77 -19.32
C GLU A 35 11.95 -4.23 -19.15
N LEU A 36 11.29 -3.70 -18.12
CA LEU A 36 11.23 -2.27 -17.80
C LEU A 36 12.17 -1.89 -16.66
N VAL A 37 12.34 -2.77 -15.68
CA VAL A 37 13.16 -2.54 -14.48
C VAL A 37 13.60 -3.88 -13.88
N ALA A 38 14.82 -3.94 -13.37
CA ALA A 38 15.30 -5.12 -12.65
C ALA A 38 14.37 -5.45 -11.45
N PRO A 39 13.89 -6.70 -11.30
CA PRO A 39 12.95 -7.06 -10.24
C PRO A 39 13.41 -6.66 -8.83
N ASP A 40 14.68 -6.93 -8.50
CA ASP A 40 15.27 -6.56 -7.20
C ASP A 40 15.22 -5.05 -6.93
N ARG A 41 15.46 -4.24 -7.97
CA ARG A 41 15.41 -2.79 -7.87
C ARG A 41 13.99 -2.31 -7.57
N LEU A 42 12.98 -2.89 -8.24
CA LEU A 42 11.57 -2.58 -7.99
C LEU A 42 11.18 -2.96 -6.57
N LEU A 43 11.50 -4.18 -6.13
CA LEU A 43 11.15 -4.67 -4.80
C LEU A 43 11.82 -3.85 -3.69
N GLN A 44 13.08 -3.46 -3.87
CA GLN A 44 13.79 -2.58 -2.93
C GLN A 44 13.13 -1.21 -2.81
N GLU A 45 12.81 -0.56 -3.92
CA GLU A 45 12.16 0.75 -3.90
C GLU A 45 10.76 0.67 -3.30
N LEU A 46 10.02 -0.41 -3.58
CA LEU A 46 8.73 -0.66 -2.95
C LEU A 46 8.85 -0.88 -1.44
N GLY A 47 9.88 -1.61 -0.99
CA GLY A 47 10.19 -1.82 0.43
C GLY A 47 10.59 -0.52 1.14
N VAL A 48 11.38 0.33 0.49
CA VAL A 48 11.72 1.69 0.99
C VAL A 48 10.45 2.53 1.15
N LEU A 49 9.55 2.53 0.16
CA LEU A 49 8.29 3.24 0.24
C LEU A 49 7.39 2.68 1.36
N ALA A 50 7.26 1.36 1.47
CA ALA A 50 6.51 0.71 2.54
C ALA A 50 7.02 1.12 3.92
N ARG A 51 8.35 1.13 4.12
CA ARG A 51 9.01 1.60 5.35
C ARG A 51 8.61 3.03 5.74
N GLN A 52 8.47 3.93 4.76
CA GLN A 52 8.03 5.30 5.02
C GLN A 52 6.57 5.39 5.48
N LEU A 53 5.74 4.38 5.18
CA LEU A 53 4.32 4.36 5.51
C LEU A 53 4.00 3.70 6.86
N TYR A 54 4.87 2.88 7.43
CA TYR A 54 4.67 2.31 8.78
C TYR A 54 4.49 3.41 9.82
N GLY A 55 3.55 3.23 10.76
CA GLY A 55 3.25 4.20 11.81
C GLY A 55 2.66 5.51 11.27
N LEU A 56 2.20 5.55 10.01
CA LEU A 56 1.58 6.75 9.43
C LEU A 56 0.37 7.20 10.26
N ARG A 57 -0.43 6.28 10.77
CA ARG A 57 -1.58 6.58 11.62
C ARG A 57 -1.18 7.42 12.83
N ASP A 58 -0.19 6.98 13.59
CA ASP A 58 0.27 7.65 14.81
C ASP A 58 0.88 9.01 14.46
N ARG A 59 1.66 9.05 13.38
CA ARG A 59 2.23 10.29 12.84
C ARG A 59 1.16 11.30 12.43
N LEU A 60 0.01 10.86 11.92
CA LEU A 60 -1.11 11.75 11.58
C LEU A 60 -1.86 12.21 12.84
N SER A 61 -2.06 11.32 13.81
CA SER A 61 -2.64 11.65 15.12
C SER A 61 -1.82 12.72 15.84
N ALA A 62 -0.49 12.56 15.89
CA ALA A 62 0.43 13.53 16.48
C ALA A 62 0.41 14.91 15.79
N ARG A 63 -0.07 14.99 14.54
CA ARG A 63 -0.24 16.24 13.78
C ARG A 63 -1.65 16.83 13.90
N GLY A 64 -2.52 16.25 14.73
CA GLY A 64 -3.87 16.76 14.99
C GLY A 64 -4.93 16.29 14.00
N VAL A 65 -4.70 15.23 13.23
CA VAL A 65 -5.75 14.64 12.39
C VAL A 65 -6.83 14.05 13.30
N PRO A 66 -8.13 14.40 13.10
CA PRO A 66 -9.19 13.92 13.99
C PRO A 66 -9.33 12.40 14.00
N GLU A 67 -9.57 11.81 15.17
CA GLU A 67 -9.84 10.36 15.33
C GLU A 67 -10.96 9.87 14.40
N ARG A 68 -11.98 10.70 14.14
CA ARG A 68 -13.05 10.37 13.20
C ARG A 68 -12.52 10.09 11.80
N ILE A 69 -11.48 10.79 11.34
CA ILE A 69 -10.82 10.57 10.04
C ILE A 69 -9.90 9.36 10.12
N LEU A 70 -9.10 9.25 11.19
CA LEU A 70 -8.16 8.14 11.38
C LEU A 70 -8.86 6.78 11.44
N ASN A 71 -10.08 6.74 11.98
CA ASN A 71 -10.89 5.53 12.12
C ASN A 71 -11.86 5.28 10.96
N MET A 72 -11.86 6.13 9.91
CA MET A 72 -12.70 5.85 8.74
C MET A 72 -12.22 4.58 8.02
N PRO A 73 -13.10 3.56 7.82
CA PRO A 73 -12.72 2.34 7.11
C PRO A 73 -12.16 2.61 5.71
N ALA A 74 -12.71 3.62 5.02
CA ALA A 74 -12.30 4.03 3.68
C ALA A 74 -10.84 4.54 3.60
N MET A 75 -10.26 5.02 4.71
CA MET A 75 -8.87 5.48 4.75
C MET A 75 -7.88 4.35 5.00
N GLY A 76 -8.30 3.29 5.70
CA GLY A 76 -7.49 2.09 5.89
C GLY A 76 -6.30 2.19 6.87
N PHE A 77 -6.17 3.30 7.60
CA PHE A 77 -5.04 3.50 8.52
C PHE A 77 -4.95 2.47 9.66
N SER A 78 -6.09 1.93 10.13
CA SER A 78 -6.12 0.95 11.24
C SER A 78 -5.42 -0.37 10.94
N TYR A 79 -5.27 -0.74 9.66
CA TYR A 79 -4.69 -2.02 9.24
C TYR A 79 -3.52 -1.82 8.28
N LEU A 80 -3.07 -0.58 8.07
CA LEU A 80 -2.02 -0.24 7.11
C LEU A 80 -0.73 -1.01 7.43
N ASP A 81 -0.26 -0.93 8.67
CA ASP A 81 1.00 -1.55 9.08
C ASP A 81 0.96 -3.09 8.90
N ASN A 82 -0.12 -3.74 9.35
CA ASN A 82 -0.33 -5.18 9.13
C ASN A 82 -0.35 -5.55 7.64
N LYS A 83 -0.94 -4.69 6.80
CA LYS A 83 -0.98 -4.91 5.35
C LYS A 83 0.42 -4.79 4.74
N LEU A 84 1.20 -3.79 5.14
CA LEU A 84 2.58 -3.61 4.68
C LEU A 84 3.48 -4.77 5.13
N GLU A 85 3.29 -5.26 6.36
CA GLU A 85 4.04 -6.41 6.89
C GLU A 85 3.74 -7.68 6.09
N SER A 86 2.46 -7.90 5.74
CA SER A 86 2.05 -9.06 4.93
C SER A 86 2.65 -9.10 3.52
N TRP A 87 3.19 -7.99 3.02
CA TRP A 87 3.82 -7.93 1.71
C TRP A 87 5.24 -8.53 1.70
N ASN A 88 5.87 -8.73 2.87
CA ASN A 88 7.18 -9.35 3.01
C ASN A 88 8.25 -8.75 2.08
N LEU A 89 8.24 -7.42 1.95
CA LEU A 89 9.18 -6.67 1.10
C LEU A 89 10.53 -6.45 1.81
N PRO A 90 11.63 -6.35 1.06
CA PRO A 90 12.98 -6.19 1.59
C PRO A 90 13.26 -4.80 2.20
#